data_AF-A0A1G5K6S1-F1
#
_entry.id   AF-A0A1G5K6S1-F1
#
_cell.length_a   1.000
_cell.length_b   1.000
_cell.length_c   1.000
_cell.angle_alpha   90.00
_cell.angle_beta   90.00
_cell.angle_gamma   90.00
#
_symmetry.space_group_name_H-M   'P 1'
#
loop_
_entity.id
_entity.type
_entity.pdbx_description
1 polymer ?
#
loop_
_entity_poly.entity_id
_entity_poly.type
_entity_poly.pdbx_seq_one_letter_code
_entity_poly.pdbx_strand_id
1 'polypeptide(L)' 'MSMNLLSTLRPERPAWSKGLIVGQKRSLLPKHVWSICVRLVMADNRRDLALVNVGVGSKLRGCAVICLTFCMNNWPRM' A
#
# COMPACT_ATOMS: atom_id res chain seq x y z
N MET A 1 -31.00 22.52 3.31
CA MET A 1 -29.99 22.24 4.36
C MET A 1 -29.26 20.98 3.97
N SER A 2 -28.19 21.11 3.17
CA SER A 2 -27.44 19.96 2.66
C SER A 2 -25.97 20.26 2.89
N MET A 3 -25.36 19.54 3.83
CA MET A 3 -23.92 19.27 3.96
C MET A 3 -23.77 18.34 5.17
N ASN A 4 -23.53 17.05 4.98
CA ASN A 4 -22.85 16.15 5.94
C ASN A 4 -22.62 14.72 5.38
N LEU A 5 -22.38 14.57 4.07
CA LEU A 5 -21.94 13.29 3.49
C LEU A 5 -20.40 13.15 3.38
N LEU A 6 -19.65 14.21 3.66
CA LEU A 6 -18.17 14.21 3.59
C LEU A 6 -17.47 13.78 4.88
N SER A 7 -18.17 13.73 6.02
CA SER A 7 -17.59 13.30 7.30
C SER A 7 -17.37 11.78 7.34
N THR A 8 -18.20 10.99 6.66
CA THR A 8 -18.19 9.52 6.69
C THR A 8 -17.04 8.88 5.90
N LEU A 9 -16.37 9.62 5.02
CA LEU A 9 -15.23 9.14 4.23
C LEU A 9 -13.86 9.49 4.83
N ARG A 10 -13.82 10.25 5.93
CA ARG A 10 -12.54 10.62 6.55
C ARG A 10 -12.12 9.50 7.50
N PRO A 11 -10.93 8.87 7.30
CA PRO A 11 -10.38 8.00 8.32
C PRO A 11 -10.22 8.82 9.61
N GLU A 12 -10.89 8.38 10.68
CA GLU A 12 -10.87 9.03 11.99
C GLU A 12 -9.46 9.19 12.56
N ARG A 13 -8.52 8.36 12.07
CA ARG A 13 -7.13 8.41 12.50
C ARG A 13 -6.38 9.49 11.73
N PRO A 14 -5.83 10.51 12.41
CA PRO A 14 -4.89 11.41 11.75
C PRO A 14 -3.76 10.58 11.14
N ALA A 15 -3.45 10.83 9.86
CA ALA A 15 -2.31 10.19 9.22
C ALA A 15 -1.08 10.37 10.11
N TRP A 16 -0.32 9.31 10.35
CA TRP A 16 0.84 9.28 11.24
C TRP A 16 1.91 10.34 10.92
N SER A 17 1.82 10.95 9.73
CA SER A 17 2.69 12.01 9.22
C SER A 17 2.04 13.40 9.20
N LYS A 18 0.86 13.61 9.81
CA LYS A 18 0.23 14.95 9.88
C LYS A 18 1.14 15.90 10.67
N GLY A 19 1.50 17.02 10.05
CA GLY A 19 2.35 18.06 10.68
C GLY A 19 3.86 17.80 10.61
N LEU A 20 4.29 16.65 10.06
CA LEU A 20 5.70 16.33 9.87
C LEU A 20 6.09 16.52 8.40
N ILE A 21 7.01 17.44 8.12
CA ILE A 21 7.67 17.54 6.81
C ILE A 21 8.59 16.32 6.69
N VAL A 22 8.04 15.21 6.24
CA VAL A 22 8.81 14.02 5.89
C VAL A 22 9.52 14.35 4.58
N GLY A 23 10.81 14.67 4.66
CA GLY A 23 11.67 14.77 3.49
C GLY A 23 11.60 13.48 2.65
N GLN A 24 12.06 13.52 1.40
CA GLN A 24 11.97 12.38 0.50
C GLN A 24 12.53 11.12 1.17
N LYS A 25 11.64 10.16 1.48
CA LYS A 25 12.06 8.90 2.11
C LYS A 25 13.06 8.23 1.17
N ARG A 26 14.23 7.88 1.70
CA ARG A 26 15.30 7.26 0.90
C ARG A 26 14.72 6.05 0.16
N SER A 27 14.97 5.99 -1.15
CA SER A 27 14.52 4.85 -1.94
C SER A 27 15.02 3.56 -1.30
N LEU A 28 14.15 2.55 -1.25
CA LEU A 28 14.52 1.24 -0.74
C LEU A 28 15.64 0.69 -1.63
N LEU A 29 16.76 0.31 -1.01
CA LEU A 29 17.82 -0.39 -1.72
C LEU A 29 17.27 -1.75 -2.21
N PRO A 30 17.71 -2.24 -3.38
CA PRO A 30 17.31 -3.56 -3.89
C PRO A 30 17.52 -4.69 -2.88
N LYS A 31 18.55 -4.59 -2.03
CA LYS A 31 18.83 -5.53 -0.94
C LYS A 31 17.71 -5.62 0.10
N HIS A 32 17.07 -4.49 0.42
CA HIS A 32 15.94 -4.45 1.35
C HIS A 32 14.68 -5.04 0.72
N VAL A 33 14.42 -4.73 -0.55
CA VAL A 33 13.31 -5.31 -1.31
C VAL A 33 13.46 -6.83 -1.39
N TRP A 34 14.67 -7.31 -1.72
CA TRP A 34 14.95 -8.74 -1.79
C TRP A 34 14.75 -9.44 -0.44
N SER A 35 15.20 -8.84 0.66
CA SER A 35 14.95 -9.39 2.01
C SER A 35 13.45 -9.52 2.33
N ILE A 36 12.62 -8.56 1.89
CA ILE A 36 11.17 -8.63 2.06
C ILE A 36 10.58 -9.75 1.21
N CYS A 37 10.95 -9.83 -0.07
CA CYS A 37 10.49 -10.89 -0.96
C CYS A 37 10.84 -12.28 -0.44
N VAL A 38 12.07 -12.50 0.04
CA VAL A 38 12.51 -13.77 0.62
C VAL A 38 11.65 -14.16 1.82
N ARG A 39 11.34 -13.22 2.73
CA ARG A 39 10.46 -13.49 3.86
C ARG A 39 9.04 -13.88 3.43
N LEU A 40 8.52 -13.27 2.36
CA LEU A 40 7.20 -13.59 1.82
C LEU A 40 7.16 -14.94 1.10
N VAL A 41 8.24 -15.30 0.41
CA VAL A 41 8.43 -16.61 -0.20
C VAL A 41 8.46 -17.70 0.88
N MET A 42 9.19 -17.48 1.97
CA MET A 42 9.24 -18.43 3.10
C MET A 42 7.87 -18.59 3.81
N ALA A 43 7.02 -17.57 3.75
CA ALA A 43 5.67 -17.60 4.30
C ALA A 43 4.59 -18.13 3.32
N ASP A 44 4.98 -18.59 2.12
CA ASP A 44 4.11 -18.97 0.98
C ASP A 44 3.03 -17.91 0.66
N ASN A 45 3.28 -16.64 0.98
CA ASN A 45 2.31 -15.56 0.75
C ASN A 45 2.48 -14.97 -0.66
N ARG A 46 1.96 -15.69 -1.65
CA ARG A 46 2.06 -15.34 -3.07
C ARG A 46 1.37 -14.03 -3.43
N ARG A 47 0.31 -13.66 -2.69
CA ARG A 47 -0.43 -12.40 -2.91
C ARG A 47 0.42 -11.19 -2.59
N ASP A 48 1.04 -11.19 -1.41
CA ASP A 48 1.89 -10.08 -0.98
C ASP A 48 3.17 -10.01 -1.81
N LEU A 49 3.72 -11.17 -2.20
CA LEU A 49 4.86 -11.23 -3.13
C LEU A 49 4.54 -10.58 -4.49
N ALA A 50 3.36 -10.86 -5.06
CA ALA A 50 2.92 -10.25 -6.31
C ALA A 50 2.71 -8.73 -6.16
N LEU A 51 2.14 -8.29 -5.04
CA LEU A 51 1.93 -6.87 -4.75
C LEU A 51 3.25 -6.11 -4.59
N VAL A 52 4.25 -6.70 -3.93
CA VAL A 52 5.59 -6.13 -3.82
C VAL A 52 6.24 -6.04 -5.21
N ASN A 53 6.14 -7.09 -6.01
CA ASN A 53 6.70 -7.11 -7.36
C ASN A 53 6.05 -6.05 -8.28
N VAL A 54 4.73 -5.91 -8.23
CA VAL A 54 3.98 -4.88 -8.96
C VAL A 54 4.31 -3.47 -8.46
N GLY A 55 4.36 -3.26 -7.14
CA GLY A 55 4.70 -1.96 -6.55
C GLY A 55 6.11 -1.49 -6.91
N VAL A 56 7.08 -2.41 -6.93
CA VAL A 56 8.48 -2.12 -7.29
C VAL A 56 8.63 -1.91 -8.80
N GLY A 57 8.00 -2.74 -9.63
CA GLY A 57 8.08 -2.63 -11.10
C GLY A 57 7.38 -1.40 -11.67
N SER A 58 6.30 -0.94 -11.04
CA SER A 58 5.45 0.14 -11.57
C SER A 58 5.70 1.50 -10.89
N LYS A 59 6.67 1.61 -9.98
CA LYS A 59 7.00 2.85 -9.24
C LYS A 59 5.77 3.48 -8.57
N LEU A 60 4.82 2.64 -8.14
CA LEU A 60 3.51 3.07 -7.65
C LEU A 60 3.63 3.66 -6.24
N ARG A 61 2.82 4.69 -5.96
CA ARG A 61 2.60 5.16 -4.59
C ARG A 61 1.94 4.05 -3.77
N GLY A 62 2.28 3.94 -2.49
CA GLY A 62 1.69 2.94 -1.60
C GLY A 62 0.15 2.92 -1.59
N CYS A 63 -0.50 4.08 -1.76
CA CYS A 63 -1.95 4.17 -1.91
C CYS A 63 -2.49 3.42 -3.14
N ALA A 64 -1.81 3.51 -4.29
CA ALA A 64 -2.21 2.80 -5.50
C ALA A 64 -2.06 1.28 -5.36
N VAL A 65 -1.02 0.82 -4.65
CA VAL A 65 -0.85 -0.59 -4.32
C VAL A 65 -1.96 -1.07 -3.38
N ILE A 66 -2.32 -0.27 -2.37
CA ILE A 66 -3.44 -0.58 -1.45
C ILE A 66 -4.78 -0.63 -2.19
N CYS A 67 -5.04 0.29 -3.14
CA CYS A 67 -6.23 0.25 -3.98
C CYS A 67 -6.26 -1.00 -4.87
N LEU A 68 -5.13 -1.41 -5.44
CA LEU A 68 -5.02 -2.67 -6.17
C LEU A 68 -5.31 -3.86 -5.27
N THR A 69 -4.72 -3.91 -4.07
CA THR A 69 -5.01 -4.95 -3.08
C THR A 69 -6.49 -4.97 -2.72
N PHE A 70 -7.12 -3.81 -2.49
CA PHE A 70 -8.54 -3.72 -2.16
C PHE A 70 -9.42 -4.23 -3.30
N CYS A 71 -9.14 -3.81 -4.54
CA CYS A 71 -9.84 -4.30 -5.73
C CYS A 71 -9.62 -5.81 -5.93
N MET A 72 -8.40 -6.32 -5.77
CA MET A 72 -8.08 -7.75 -5.91
C MET A 72 -8.78 -8.62 -4.85
N ASN A 73 -9.01 -8.09 -3.64
CA ASN A 73 -9.71 -8.82 -2.58
C ASN A 73 -11.24 -8.65 -2.63
N ASN A 74 -11.76 -7.62 -3.30
CA ASN A 74 -13.21 -7.38 -3.48
C ASN A 74 -13.74 -7.83 -4.85
N TRP A 75 -12.87 -8.27 -5.76
CA TRP A 75 -13.32 -8.85 -7.02
C TRP A 75 -13.99 -10.20 -6.74
N PRO A 76 -15.20 -10.47 -7.24
CA PRO A 76 -15.77 -11.80 -7.17
C PRO A 76 -14.77 -12.73 -7.88
N ARG A 77 -14.30 -13.76 -7.18
CA ARG A 77 -13.42 -14.78 -7.75
C ARG A 77 -14.12 -15.34 -9.00
N MET A 78 -13.73 -14.86 -10.17
CA MET A 78 -13.96 -15.56 -11.44
C MET A 78 -13.03 -16.76 -11.48
#